data_AF-A0AAN1DV80-F1
#
_entry.id   AF-A0AAN1DV80-F1
#
_cell.length_a   1.000
_cell.length_b   1.000
_cell.length_c   1.000
_cell.angle_alpha   90.00
_cell.angle_beta   90.00
_cell.angle_gamma   90.00
#
_symmetry.space_group_name_H-M   'P 1'
#
loop_
_entity.id
_entity.type
_entity.pdbx_description
1 polymer ?
#
loop_
_entity_poly.entity_id
_entity_poly.type
_entity_poly.pdbx_seq_one_letter_code
_entity_poly.pdbx_strand_id
1 'polypeptide(L)' 'MSKAELFQRLQALTTDFHTLACELDIGDKRTEVFEIYEVLRRAQRRGAAGEMLAATNPLLSPGIPDDMEWTNFENED' A
#
# COMPACT_ATOMS: atom_id res chain seq x y z
N MET A 1 17.67 4.03 -9.24
CA MET A 1 16.28 4.44 -8.96
C MET A 1 15.97 4.07 -7.52
N SER A 2 15.63 5.02 -6.67
CA SER A 2 15.39 4.80 -5.23
C SER A 2 13.95 4.37 -4.94
N LYS A 3 13.73 3.79 -3.75
CA LYS A 3 12.37 3.48 -3.23
C LYS A 3 11.48 4.72 -3.24
N ALA A 4 12.01 5.88 -2.83
CA ALA A 4 11.28 7.14 -2.82
C ALA A 4 10.89 7.61 -4.23
N GLU A 5 11.79 7.49 -5.20
CA GLU A 5 11.52 7.82 -6.60
C GLU A 5 10.43 6.91 -7.20
N LEU A 6 10.41 5.62 -6.85
CA LEU A 6 9.36 4.70 -7.27
C LEU A 6 7.99 5.09 -6.70
N PHE A 7 7.91 5.50 -5.43
CA PHE A 7 6.67 5.97 -4.84
C PHE A 7 6.17 7.28 -5.45
N GLN A 8 7.07 8.22 -5.75
CA GLN A 8 6.71 9.45 -6.46
C GLN A 8 6.15 9.16 -7.85
N ARG A 9 6.76 8.24 -8.60
CA ARG A 9 6.24 7.81 -9.90
C ARG A 9 4.88 7.13 -9.78
N LEU A 10 4.68 6.28 -8.77
CA LEU A 10 3.37 5.67 -8.50
C LEU A 10 2.32 6.73 -8.17
N GLN A 11 2.67 7.76 -7.41
CA GLN A 11 1.78 8.88 -7.09
C GLN A 11 1.39 9.70 -8.33
N ALA A 12 2.38 10.04 -9.17
CA ALA A 12 2.13 10.71 -10.44
C ALA A 12 1.19 9.88 -11.32
N LEU A 13 1.51 8.61 -11.53
CA LEU A 13 0.70 7.70 -12.35
C LEU A 13 -0.75 7.59 -11.82
N THR A 14 -0.92 7.48 -10.50
CA THR A 14 -2.27 7.44 -9.89
C THR A 14 -3.06 8.72 -10.18
N THR A 15 -2.38 9.87 -10.14
CA THR A 15 -2.99 11.17 -10.45
C THR A 15 -3.36 11.28 -11.93
N ASP A 16 -2.52 10.76 -12.82
CA ASP A 16 -2.77 10.74 -14.27
C ASP A 16 -4.03 9.92 -14.60
N PHE A 17 -4.17 8.72 -14.01
CA PHE A 17 -5.38 7.90 -14.17
C PHE A 17 -6.64 8.59 -13.63
N HIS A 18 -6.54 9.29 -12.49
CA HIS A 18 -7.67 10.06 -11.97
C HIS A 18 -8.09 11.19 -12.92
N THR A 19 -7.10 11.92 -13.44
CA THR A 19 -7.33 13.05 -14.36
C THR A 19 -7.94 12.57 -15.65
N LEU A 20 -7.37 11.51 -16.25
CA LEU A 20 -7.91 10.86 -17.43
C LEU A 20 -9.36 10.40 -17.22
N ALA A 21 -9.67 9.79 -16.08
CA ALA A 21 -11.04 9.36 -15.78
C ALA A 21 -12.01 10.56 -15.71
N CYS A 22 -11.56 11.70 -15.19
CA CYS A 22 -12.37 12.92 -15.12
C CYS A 22 -12.61 13.58 -16.49
N GLU A 23 -11.69 13.37 -17.44
CA GLU A 23 -11.79 13.89 -18.81
C GLU A 23 -12.68 13.04 -19.73
N LEU A 24 -12.93 11.77 -19.36
CA LEU A 24 -13.77 10.85 -20.13
C LEU A 24 -15.26 11.06 -19.85
N ASP A 25 -16.05 10.92 -20.91
CA ASP A 25 -17.51 10.88 -20.82
C ASP A 25 -18.00 9.70 -19.97
N ILE A 26 -19.21 9.82 -19.42
CA ILE A 26 -19.86 8.75 -18.65
C ILE A 26 -20.01 7.51 -19.54
N GLY A 27 -19.38 6.41 -19.14
CA GLY A 27 -19.50 5.11 -19.81
C GLY A 27 -18.43 4.12 -19.34
N ASP A 28 -18.39 2.96 -19.98
CA ASP A 28 -17.56 1.82 -19.55
C ASP A 28 -16.08 2.17 -19.50
N LYS A 29 -15.58 2.94 -20.47
CA LYS A 29 -14.18 3.39 -20.51
C LYS A 29 -13.80 4.21 -19.28
N ARG A 30 -14.69 5.10 -18.83
CA ARG A 30 -14.44 5.90 -17.62
C ARG A 30 -14.41 5.02 -16.38
N THR A 31 -15.31 4.03 -16.30
CA THR A 31 -15.34 3.05 -15.22
C THR A 31 -14.04 2.27 -15.14
N GLU A 32 -13.56 1.74 -16.28
CA GLU A 32 -12.29 1.01 -16.37
C GLU A 32 -11.10 1.85 -15.86
N VAL A 33 -11.01 3.11 -16.28
CA VAL A 33 -9.94 4.01 -15.83
C VAL A 33 -10.04 4.30 -14.32
N PHE A 34 -11.26 4.46 -13.77
CA PHE A 34 -11.46 4.60 -12.33
C PHE A 34 -11.11 3.34 -11.53
N GLU A 35 -11.34 2.14 -12.09
CA GLU A 35 -10.93 0.87 -11.47
C GLU A 35 -9.41 0.80 -11.33
N ILE A 36 -8.68 1.18 -12.38
CA ILE A 36 -7.21 1.25 -12.35
C ILE A 36 -6.74 2.28 -11.31
N TYR A 37 -7.31 3.47 -11.32
CA TYR A 37 -7.04 4.50 -10.32
C TYR A 37 -7.21 3.97 -8.88
N GLU A 38 -8.32 3.29 -8.60
CA GLU A 38 -8.62 2.79 -7.25
C GLU A 38 -7.64 1.70 -6.80
N VAL A 39 -7.21 0.81 -7.70
CA VAL A 39 -6.17 -0.18 -7.41
C VAL A 39 -4.86 0.51 -7.02
N LEU A 40 -4.41 1.49 -7.81
CA LEU A 40 -3.17 2.22 -7.55
C LEU A 40 -3.24 3.02 -6.24
N ARG A 41 -4.36 3.70 -5.99
CA ARG A 41 -4.62 4.43 -4.75
C ARG A 41 -4.65 3.52 -3.52
N ARG A 42 -5.15 2.28 -3.65
CA ARG A 42 -5.12 1.29 -2.55
C ARG A 42 -3.72 0.75 -2.32
N ALA A 43 -2.94 0.53 -3.38
CA ALA A 43 -1.56 0.09 -3.25
C ALA A 43 -0.71 1.07 -2.42
N GLN A 44 -0.95 2.38 -2.57
CA GLN A 44 -0.28 3.42 -1.77
C GLN A 44 -0.67 3.42 -0.29
N ARG A 45 -1.87 2.94 0.06
CA ARG A 45 -2.38 2.96 1.44
C ARG A 45 -1.91 1.79 2.31
N ARG A 46 -1.30 0.75 1.73
CA ARG A 46 -0.78 -0.39 2.50
C ARG A 46 0.26 0.01 3.55
N GLY A 47 1.03 1.07 3.29
CA GLY A 47 1.94 1.66 4.29
C GLY A 47 1.18 2.34 5.44
N ALA A 48 0.25 3.24 5.12
CA ALA A 48 -0.50 4.00 6.14
C ALA A 48 -1.40 3.11 7.02
N ALA A 49 -2.05 2.09 6.46
CA ALA A 49 -2.83 1.13 7.25
C ALA A 49 -1.93 0.26 8.14
N GLY A 50 -0.76 -0.17 7.64
CA GLY A 50 0.23 -0.88 8.44
C GLY A 50 0.84 -0.01 9.54
N GLU A 51 1.16 1.25 9.24
CA GLU A 51 1.67 2.24 10.20
C GLU A 51 0.62 2.60 11.25
N MET A 52 -0.64 2.81 10.85
CA MET A 52 -1.73 3.02 11.79
C MET A 52 -1.99 1.79 12.64
N LEU A 53 -1.96 0.59 12.07
CA LEU A 53 -2.12 -0.66 12.82
C LEU A 53 -0.95 -0.83 13.80
N ALA A 54 0.29 -0.61 13.39
CA ALA A 54 1.44 -0.63 14.29
C ALA A 54 1.36 0.45 15.40
N ALA A 55 0.91 1.67 15.06
CA ALA A 55 0.80 2.77 16.02
C ALA A 55 -0.37 2.61 17.01
N THR A 56 -1.42 1.89 16.63
CA THR A 56 -2.67 1.79 17.42
C THR A 56 -2.95 0.39 17.96
N ASN A 57 -2.19 -0.63 17.56
CA ASN A 57 -2.34 -1.98 18.07
C ASN A 57 -1.49 -2.15 19.35
N PRO A 58 -2.12 -2.24 20.53
CA PRO A 58 -1.40 -2.40 21.80
C PRO A 58 -0.63 -3.72 21.91
N LEU A 59 -0.86 -4.68 20.99
CA LEU A 59 -0.14 -5.96 20.91
C LEU A 59 1.12 -5.87 20.04
N LEU A 60 1.21 -4.87 19.15
CA LEU A 60 2.42 -4.61 18.35
C LEU A 60 3.29 -3.61 19.13
N SER A 61 4.09 -4.14 20.05
CA SER A 61 5.04 -3.34 20.83
C SER A 61 6.09 -2.68 19.91
N PRO A 62 6.41 -1.38 20.08
CA PRO A 62 7.53 -0.76 19.39
C PRO A 62 8.82 -1.41 19.90
N GLY A 63 9.41 -2.31 19.10
CA GLY A 63 10.71 -2.91 19.41
C GLY A 63 10.87 -4.39 19.07
N ILE A 64 9.82 -5.09 18.62
CA ILE A 64 9.96 -6.44 18.06
C ILE A 64 9.93 -6.31 16.54
N PRO A 65 11.09 -6.40 15.85
CA PRO A 65 11.09 -6.44 14.40
C PRO A 65 10.45 -7.77 13.93
N ASP A 66 9.66 -7.71 12.86
CA ASP A 66 8.88 -8.82 12.28
C ASP A 66 9.75 -10.02 11.84
N ASP A 67 11.08 -9.88 11.87
CA ASP A 67 12.07 -10.88 11.48
C ASP A 67 12.65 -11.66 12.66
N MET A 68 12.09 -11.55 13.88
CA MET A 68 12.41 -12.49 14.96
C MET A 68 11.88 -13.89 14.61
N GLU A 69 12.77 -14.69 14.04
CA GLU A 69 12.60 -16.12 13.81
C GLU A 69 12.19 -16.77 15.14
N TRP A 70 10.99 -17.34 15.20
CA TRP A 70 10.49 -18.04 16.38
C TRP A 70 11.45 -19.18 16.70
N THR A 71 12.26 -19.03 17.74
CA THR A 71 13.11 -20.12 18.24
C THR A 71 12.19 -21.25 18.70
N ASN A 72 12.14 -22.34 17.93
CA ASN A 72 11.41 -23.52 18.32
C ASN A 72 12.19 -24.20 19.46
N PHE A 73 11.67 -24.09 20.69
CA PHE A 73 12.28 -24.66 21.90
C PHE A 73 12.19 -26.20 21.96
N GLU A 74 11.63 -26.85 20.93
CA GLU A 74 11.44 -28.32 20.89
C GLU A 74 12.68 -29.11 20.43
N ASN A 75 13.87 -28.81 20.96
CA ASN A 75 15.00 -29.76 20.88
C ASN A 75 15.82 -29.71 22.17
N GLU A 76 15.28 -30.29 23.24
CA GLU A 76 16.06 -30.86 24.34
C GLU A 76 15.67 -32.34 24.47
N ASP A 77 16.43 -33.21 23.78
CA ASP A 77 16.58 -34.63 24.12
C ASP A 77 17.98 -34.84 24.74
#